data_AF-A0A815VIL0-F1
#
_entry.id   AF-A0A815VIL0-F1
#
_cell.length_a   1.000
_cell.length_b   1.000
_cell.length_c   1.000
_cell.angle_alpha   90.00
_cell.angle_beta   90.00
_cell.angle_gamma   90.00
#
_symmetry.space_group_name_H-M   'P 1'
#
loop_
_entity.id
_entity.type
_entity.pdbx_description
1 polymer ?
#
loop_
_entity_poly.entity_id
_entity_poly.type
_entity_poly.pdbx_seq_one_letter_code
_entity_poly.pdbx_strand_id
1 'polypeptide(L)'
;LGTNPSSDLPISLLIIISIAFNSLIFFFLPSSITPLIKSYIVSTIHACVSVLAVCIFYLYSTVNLTQVNRILGGGIKGTNDEMITYSVCYSSGYFIYDIIIMLLFKSVRSSSALVHHVLLTVGTTSG
;
A
#
# COMPACT_ATOMS: atom_id res chain seq x y z
N LEU A 1 32.43 0.49 17.40
CA LEU A 1 32.42 -0.97 17.16
C LEU A 1 31.20 -1.29 16.30
N GLY A 2 31.42 -1.51 15.00
CA GLY A 2 30.45 -2.06 14.04
C GLY A 2 29.32 -1.15 13.56
N THR A 3 29.60 -0.21 12.66
CA THR A 3 28.57 0.26 11.71
C THR A 3 28.34 -0.87 10.71
N ASN A 4 27.53 -1.85 11.09
CA ASN A 4 26.94 -2.73 10.10
C ASN A 4 26.00 -1.83 9.29
N PRO A 5 26.21 -1.59 7.99
CA PRO A 5 25.17 -0.97 7.19
C PRO A 5 24.04 -1.99 7.19
N SER A 6 23.05 -1.78 8.05
CA SER A 6 21.83 -2.57 7.97
C SER A 6 21.34 -2.41 6.54
N SER A 7 21.20 -3.53 5.84
CA SER A 7 20.65 -3.61 4.50
C SER A 7 19.18 -3.20 4.53
N ASP A 8 18.95 -1.91 4.81
CA ASP A 8 17.68 -1.25 4.72
C ASP A 8 17.33 -1.21 3.24
N LEU A 9 16.32 -2.00 2.85
CA LEU A 9 15.70 -1.82 1.55
C LEU A 9 15.19 -0.38 1.50
N PRO A 10 15.63 0.45 0.52
CA PRO A 10 15.18 1.82 0.45
C PRO A 10 13.66 1.86 0.25
N ILE A 11 12.99 2.86 0.83
CA ILE A 11 11.53 3.04 0.73
C ILE A 11 11.05 2.98 -0.73
N SER A 12 11.80 3.59 -1.64
CA SER A 12 11.51 3.54 -3.08
C SER A 12 11.47 2.11 -3.63
N LEU A 13 12.38 1.24 -3.17
CA LEU A 13 12.40 -0.16 -3.58
C LEU A 13 11.24 -0.95 -2.99
N LEU A 14 10.83 -0.67 -1.74
CA LEU A 14 9.63 -1.29 -1.15
C LEU A 14 8.36 -0.93 -1.92
N ILE A 15 8.24 0.33 -2.36
CA ILE A 15 7.15 0.78 -3.22
C ILE A 15 7.19 0.05 -4.57
N ILE A 16 8.37 -0.04 -5.20
CA ILE A 16 8.54 -0.77 -6.49
C ILE A 16 8.15 -2.24 -6.34
N ILE A 17 8.57 -2.90 -5.26
CA ILE A 17 8.19 -4.28 -4.96
C ILE A 17 6.67 -4.41 -4.83
N SER A 18 6.02 -3.48 -4.14
CA SER A 18 4.56 -3.47 -4.02
C SER A 18 3.87 -3.31 -5.38
N ILE A 19 4.33 -2.38 -6.23
CA ILE A 19 3.80 -2.21 -7.59
C ILE A 19 3.95 -3.52 -8.38
N ALA A 20 5.14 -4.12 -8.34
CA ALA A 20 5.44 -5.36 -9.04
C ALA A 20 4.57 -6.52 -8.54
N PHE A 21 4.39 -6.65 -7.23
CA PHE A 21 3.56 -7.68 -6.62
C PHE A 21 2.09 -7.58 -7.04
N ASN A 22 1.48 -6.39 -6.95
CA ASN A 22 0.09 -6.19 -7.36
C ASN A 22 -0.10 -6.39 -8.87
N SER A 23 0.87 -5.94 -9.67
CA SER A 23 0.90 -6.19 -11.12
C SER A 23 0.99 -7.67 -11.44
N LEU A 24 1.84 -8.41 -10.72
CA LEU A 24 2.01 -9.85 -10.89
C LEU A 24 0.68 -10.57 -10.65
N ILE A 25 -0.02 -10.28 -9.55
CA ILE A 25 -1.33 -10.88 -9.27
C ILE A 25 -2.30 -10.61 -10.44
N PHE A 26 -2.39 -9.37 -10.90
CA PHE A 26 -3.28 -8.99 -11.99
C PHE A 26 -3.02 -9.78 -13.29
N PHE A 27 -1.75 -9.89 -13.69
CA PHE A 27 -1.38 -10.56 -14.94
C PHE A 27 -1.41 -12.09 -14.85
N PHE A 28 -1.27 -12.66 -13.65
CA PHE A 28 -1.40 -14.10 -13.43
C PHE A 28 -2.86 -14.57 -13.38
N LEU A 29 -3.83 -13.69 -13.14
CA LEU A 29 -5.24 -14.06 -13.21
C LEU A 29 -5.64 -14.49 -14.64
N PRO A 30 -6.54 -15.48 -14.80
CA PRO A 30 -6.97 -15.99 -16.11
C PRO A 30 -7.39 -14.89 -17.08
N SER A 31 -7.00 -15.01 -18.36
CA SER A 31 -7.32 -14.04 -19.41
C SER A 31 -8.80 -13.97 -19.76
N SER A 32 -9.59 -14.99 -19.41
CA SER A 32 -11.04 -15.02 -19.54
C SER A 32 -11.76 -14.02 -18.61
N ILE A 33 -11.08 -13.55 -17.55
CA ILE A 33 -11.63 -12.59 -16.60
C ILE A 33 -11.39 -11.17 -17.11
N THR A 34 -12.42 -10.33 -17.06
CA THR A 34 -12.30 -8.93 -17.51
C THR A 34 -11.31 -8.13 -16.63
N PRO A 35 -10.59 -7.16 -17.20
CA PRO A 35 -9.65 -6.31 -16.45
C PRO A 35 -10.27 -5.65 -15.21
N LEU A 36 -11.55 -5.27 -15.28
CA LEU A 36 -12.29 -4.69 -14.16
C LEU A 36 -12.40 -5.68 -12.99
N ILE A 37 -12.82 -6.91 -13.24
CA ILE A 37 -12.94 -7.95 -12.21
C ILE A 37 -11.56 -8.28 -11.63
N LYS A 38 -10.52 -8.35 -12.47
CA LYS A 38 -9.15 -8.56 -12.01
C LYS A 38 -8.70 -7.46 -11.04
N SER A 39 -8.97 -6.19 -11.36
CA SER A 39 -8.66 -5.06 -10.48
C SER A 39 -9.40 -5.18 -9.14
N TYR A 40 -10.68 -5.56 -9.12
CA TYR A 40 -11.41 -5.80 -7.87
C TYR A 40 -10.82 -6.94 -7.03
N ILE A 41 -10.36 -8.03 -7.66
CA ILE A 41 -9.69 -9.12 -6.96
C ILE A 41 -8.41 -8.61 -6.29
N VAL A 42 -7.57 -7.88 -7.03
CA VAL A 42 -6.31 -7.33 -6.49
C VAL A 42 -6.58 -6.32 -5.37
N SER A 43 -7.58 -5.45 -5.54
CA SER A 43 -8.04 -4.51 -4.50
C SER A 43 -8.48 -5.22 -3.22
N THR A 44 -9.24 -6.31 -3.37
CA THR A 44 -9.70 -7.12 -2.24
C THR A 44 -8.52 -7.79 -1.52
N ILE A 45 -7.55 -8.32 -2.26
CA ILE A 45 -6.33 -8.90 -1.68
C ILE A 45 -5.56 -7.83 -0.91
N HIS A 46 -5.40 -6.63 -1.49
CA HIS A 46 -4.75 -5.51 -0.81
C HIS A 46 -5.46 -5.14 0.50
N ALA A 47 -6.78 -5.00 0.48
CA ALA A 47 -7.57 -4.73 1.68
C ALA A 47 -7.40 -5.81 2.76
N CYS A 48 -7.46 -7.09 2.39
CA CYS A 48 -7.25 -8.21 3.30
C CYS A 48 -5.85 -8.21 3.93
N VAL A 49 -4.81 -7.98 3.12
CA VAL A 49 -3.42 -7.91 3.59
C VAL A 49 -3.24 -6.72 4.55
N SER A 50 -3.80 -5.57 4.22
CA SER A 50 -3.74 -4.37 5.07
C SER A 50 -4.46 -4.57 6.41
N VAL A 51 -5.66 -5.15 6.41
CA VAL A 51 -6.39 -5.49 7.64
C VAL A 51 -5.60 -6.51 8.47
N LEU A 52 -5.07 -7.56 7.84
CA LEU A 52 -4.28 -8.58 8.52
C LEU A 52 -3.01 -7.97 9.16
N ALA A 53 -2.31 -7.08 8.44
CA ALA A 53 -1.13 -6.39 8.97
C ALA A 53 -1.47 -5.56 10.21
N VAL A 54 -2.59 -4.85 10.21
CA VAL A 54 -3.08 -4.10 11.37
C VAL A 54 -3.43 -5.04 12.53
N CYS A 55 -4.12 -6.15 12.28
CA CYS A 55 -4.43 -7.15 13.30
C CYS A 55 -3.16 -7.74 13.93
N ILE A 56 -2.18 -8.11 13.11
CA ILE A 56 -0.87 -8.61 13.57
C ILE A 56 -0.18 -7.53 14.41
N PHE A 57 -0.15 -6.28 13.95
CA PHE A 57 0.43 -5.19 14.72
C PHE A 57 -0.22 -5.04 16.10
N TYR A 58 -1.54 -5.11 16.21
CA TYR A 58 -2.24 -5.06 17.50
C TYR A 58 -1.99 -6.29 18.40
N LEU A 59 -1.76 -7.47 17.83
CA LEU A 59 -1.48 -8.68 18.61
C LEU A 59 -0.06 -8.67 19.20
N TYR A 60 0.92 -8.14 18.47
CA TYR A 60 2.33 -8.20 18.84
C TYR A 60 2.91 -6.90 19.42
N SER A 61 2.21 -5.78 19.27
CA SER A 61 2.68 -4.46 19.71
C SER A 61 1.71 -3.83 20.70
N THR A 62 2.25 -3.38 21.84
CA THR A 62 1.53 -2.44 22.70
C THR A 62 1.65 -1.05 22.09
N VAL A 63 0.56 -0.54 21.53
CA VAL A 63 0.56 0.78 20.88
C VAL A 63 0.80 1.86 21.93
N ASN A 64 2.04 2.37 21.97
CA ASN A 64 2.38 3.50 22.81
C ASN A 64 2.12 4.82 22.08
N LEU A 65 0.88 5.31 22.18
CA LEU A 65 0.44 6.57 21.57
C LEU A 65 1.21 7.80 22.07
N THR A 66 2.01 7.68 23.13
CA THR A 66 2.87 8.79 23.59
C THR A 66 4.13 8.96 22.74
N GLN A 67 4.47 7.99 21.89
CA GLN A 67 5.66 8.01 21.04
C GLN A 67 5.32 8.15 19.55
N VAL A 68 4.37 9.04 19.22
CA VAL A 68 3.94 9.32 17.84
C VAL A 68 5.12 9.62 16.90
N ASN A 69 6.16 10.28 17.39
CA ASN A 69 7.35 10.58 16.59
C ASN A 69 8.08 9.33 16.07
N ARG A 70 7.99 8.19 16.79
CA ARG A 70 8.53 6.91 16.30
C ARG A 70 7.68 6.34 15.18
N ILE A 71 6.35 6.47 15.31
CA ILE A 71 5.39 6.04 14.30
C ILE A 71 5.53 6.87 13.01
N LEU A 72 5.62 8.20 13.13
CA LEU A 72 5.78 9.11 12.00
C LEU A 72 7.20 9.10 11.42
N GLY A 73 8.21 8.78 12.23
CA GLY A 73 9.62 8.73 11.84
C GLY A 73 10.07 7.45 11.12
N GLY A 74 9.14 6.57 10.77
CA GLY A 74 9.44 5.34 10.04
C GLY A 74 9.66 4.10 10.90
N GLY A 75 9.43 4.19 12.22
CA GLY A 75 9.59 3.10 13.17
C GLY A 75 11.04 2.77 13.51
N ILE A 76 11.26 2.20 14.70
CA ILE A 76 12.58 1.71 15.12
C ILE A 76 12.65 0.21 14.83
N LYS A 77 13.61 -0.22 14.02
CA LYS A 77 13.81 -1.64 13.71
C LYS A 77 13.91 -2.52 14.95
N GLY A 78 13.27 -3.69 14.89
CA GLY A 78 13.26 -4.66 15.98
C GLY A 78 12.28 -4.30 17.11
N THR A 79 11.49 -3.24 16.94
CA THR A 79 10.44 -2.85 17.90
C THR A 79 9.03 -3.03 17.36
N ASN A 80 8.90 -3.62 16.16
CA ASN A 80 7.67 -3.79 15.39
C ASN A 80 7.04 -2.48 14.87
N ASP A 81 7.53 -1.31 15.27
CA ASP A 81 7.10 0.00 14.75
C ASP A 81 7.31 0.12 13.23
N GLU A 82 8.31 -0.58 12.69
CA GLU A 82 8.64 -0.61 11.26
C GLU A 82 7.52 -1.19 10.38
N MET A 83 6.60 -1.98 10.96
CA MET A 83 5.44 -2.54 10.27
C MET A 83 4.52 -1.45 9.70
N ILE A 84 4.46 -0.29 10.36
CA ILE A 84 3.68 0.86 9.89
C ILE A 84 4.27 1.38 8.58
N THR A 85 5.59 1.57 8.54
CA THR A 85 6.32 2.00 7.34
C THR A 85 6.12 1.03 6.19
N TYR A 86 6.22 -0.27 6.43
CA TYR A 86 5.98 -1.29 5.41
C TYR A 86 4.54 -1.25 4.90
N SER A 87 3.57 -1.06 5.80
CA SER A 87 2.14 -0.94 5.44
C SER A 87 1.86 0.30 4.58
N VAL A 88 2.51 1.43 4.89
CA VAL A 88 2.44 2.66 4.09
C VAL A 88 3.08 2.44 2.71
N CYS A 89 4.26 1.82 2.64
CA CYS A 89 4.92 1.51 1.37
C CYS A 89 4.08 0.56 0.52
N TYR A 90 3.49 -0.47 1.13
CA TYR A 90 2.60 -1.41 0.46
C TYR A 90 1.39 -0.70 -0.14
N SER A 91 0.71 0.13 0.63
CA SER A 91 -0.47 0.89 0.18
C SER A 91 -0.13 1.93 -0.89
N SER A 92 1.02 2.60 -0.77
CA SER A 92 1.50 3.55 -1.77
C SER A 92 1.81 2.87 -3.11
N GLY A 93 2.44 1.69 -3.07
CA GLY A 93 2.67 0.90 -4.28
C GLY A 93 1.39 0.37 -4.91
N TYR A 94 0.40 -0.04 -4.10
CA TYR A 94 -0.93 -0.42 -4.59
C TYR A 94 -1.63 0.76 -5.29
N PHE A 95 -1.57 1.97 -4.73
CA PHE A 95 -2.13 3.17 -5.35
C PHE A 95 -1.50 3.47 -6.71
N ILE A 96 -0.17 3.41 -6.82
CA ILE A 96 0.54 3.60 -8.10
C ILE A 96 0.15 2.49 -9.09
N TYR A 97 0.06 1.24 -8.62
CA TYR A 97 -0.45 0.13 -9.41
C TYR A 97 -1.83 0.47 -10.00
N ASP A 98 -2.81 0.90 -9.19
CA ASP A 98 -4.16 1.20 -9.66
C ASP A 98 -4.18 2.30 -10.75
N ILE A 99 -3.33 3.34 -10.60
CA ILE A 99 -3.15 4.36 -11.66
C ILE A 99 -2.66 3.71 -12.97
N ILE A 100 -1.65 2.83 -12.89
CA ILE A 100 -1.10 2.13 -14.07
C ILE A 100 -2.21 1.31 -14.76
N ILE A 101 -3.01 0.57 -14.01
CA ILE A 101 -4.04 -0.31 -14.61
C ILE A 101 -5.18 0.53 -15.22
N MET A 102 -5.54 1.66 -14.60
CA MET A 102 -6.49 2.61 -15.18
C MET A 102 -5.97 3.23 -16.48
N LEU A 103 -4.67 3.53 -16.59
CA LEU A 103 -4.07 4.02 -17.82
C LEU A 103 -4.13 2.95 -18.92
N LEU A 104 -3.79 1.70 -18.59
CA LEU A 104 -3.75 0.57 -19.53
C LEU A 104 -5.14 0.09 -19.98
N PHE A 105 -6.11 0.00 -19.07
CA PHE A 105 -7.41 -0.60 -19.34
C PHE A 105 -8.55 0.38 -19.05
N LYS A 106 -9.18 0.88 -20.12
CA LYS A 106 -10.32 1.82 -20.03
C LYS A 106 -11.47 1.31 -19.15
N SER A 107 -11.70 0.00 -19.13
CA SER A 107 -12.76 -0.63 -18.32
C SER A 107 -12.54 -0.56 -16.81
N VAL A 108 -11.31 -0.28 -16.35
CA VAL A 108 -10.96 -0.14 -14.92
C VAL A 108 -11.20 1.29 -14.43
N ARG A 109 -11.32 2.26 -15.34
CA ARG A 109 -11.57 3.67 -15.01
C ARG A 109 -13.00 3.83 -14.49
N SER A 110 -13.17 3.80 -13.19
CA SER A 110 -14.44 4.16 -12.55
C SER A 110 -14.26 5.34 -11.62
N SER A 111 -15.24 6.24 -11.56
CA SER A 111 -15.24 7.34 -10.60
C SER A 111 -15.18 6.84 -9.16
N SER A 112 -15.71 5.63 -8.89
CA SER A 112 -15.59 4.96 -7.59
C SER A 112 -14.13 4.61 -7.25
N ALA A 113 -13.39 4.04 -8.20
CA ALA A 113 -11.97 3.72 -8.02
C ALA A 113 -11.11 4.99 -7.89
N LEU A 114 -11.48 6.07 -8.57
CA LEU A 114 -10.81 7.37 -8.43
C LEU A 114 -11.13 8.02 -7.08
N VAL A 115 -12.39 8.03 -6.63
CA VAL A 115 -12.80 8.59 -5.32
C VAL A 115 -12.26 7.78 -4.14
N HIS A 116 -12.10 6.47 -4.28
CA HIS A 116 -11.44 5.61 -3.28
C HIS A 116 -9.99 6.03 -3.00
N HIS A 117 -9.34 6.70 -3.96
CA HIS A 117 -7.98 7.20 -3.83
C HIS A 117 -7.85 8.73 -3.79
N VAL A 118 -8.87 9.47 -4.25
CA VAL A 118 -8.86 10.93 -4.47
C VAL A 118 -9.82 11.64 -3.50
N LEU A 119 -9.84 11.23 -2.22
CA LEU A 119 -10.30 12.10 -1.14
C LEU A 119 -9.21 13.12 -0.75
N LEU A 120 -8.64 13.75 -1.78
CA LEU A 120 -7.72 14.89 -1.76
C LEU A 120 -7.92 15.80 -2.99
N THR A 121 -9.15 15.95 -3.52
CA THR A 121 -9.41 16.99 -4.56
C THR A 121 -10.81 17.62 -4.53
N VAL A 122 -11.44 17.78 -3.36
CA VAL A 122 -12.56 18.74 -3.21
C VAL A 122 -12.48 19.40 -1.83
N GLY A 123 -11.51 20.31 -1.68
CA GLY A 123 -11.36 21.18 -0.51
C GLY A 123 -10.93 22.60 -0.86
N THR A 124 -10.83 22.96 -2.14
CA THR A 124 -10.42 24.30 -2.58
C THR A 124 -11.10 24.68 -3.89
N THR A 125 -12.38 25.02 -3.82
CA THR A 125 -13.01 26.07 -4.65
C THR A 125 -14.40 26.39 -4.06
N SER A 126 -14.41 26.91 -2.84
CA SER A 126 -15.40 27.91 -2.45
C SER A 126 -14.70 29.26 -2.57
N GLY A 127 -14.80 29.84 -3.75
CA GLY A 127 -14.35 31.18 -4.12
C GLY A 127 -15.18 31.66 -5.29
#